data_AF-A0A7V6C847-F1
#
_entry.id   AF-A0A7V6C847-F1
#
_cell.length_a   1.000
_cell.length_b   1.000
_cell.length_c   1.000
_cell.angle_alpha   90.00
_cell.angle_beta   90.00
_cell.angle_gamma   90.00
#
_symmetry.space_group_name_H-M   'P 1'
#
loop_
_entity.id
_entity.type
_entity.pdbx_description
1 polymer ?
#
loop_
_entity_poly.entity_id
_entity_poly.type
_entity_poly.pdbx_seq_one_letter_code
_entity_poly.pdbx_strand_id
1 'polypeptide(L)'
;MSEGRDPGQWFKACFAGTVFCIVWYTFFGLFFVRLHAGMISSQMELMLFYDMTPLVMPDDEYLVSLIHQLGSSLFFGCTTGVLNAMIAMVASMSPWMQRRFARHDVFVFILLGCTFTFLGFSAEMPFVSAVFGFVCPAVFFVPWAVISRRGGNTRTPYRKWLVMVLIVILPFLSLLAFSRASFETVRDSMLEIPGARSLSTFYYDHTYLAAHIIKPPSAYEQKVIAISSDVTRIGPRPHGTLWVRAEDPCAVQGSTIAASTSPEVCPSVMLSDRDLLNISGRIMQELHSTYDYNEKIRSGIGLFFYKGPLVVIPVLFMLWFSLFLARLFERGKIAAGVVILGYLGCFLYPFHTIILQCQLRENPQLIHEFVLSEHVSKRYLALKTFPEEIRKHELIRFSRDPSARIRLNAIYEAGNRKDPEFMKMFEEALRDDQLNVRTRACLGLGNLGDRNALFLLEKVLHNDPSWYVRGYAYRAIGRIRPITRSVVFQG
;
A
#
# COMPACT_ATOMS: atom_id res chain seq x y z
N MET A 1 -34.67 37.29 -8.94
CA MET A 1 -33.75 36.76 -7.91
C MET A 1 -32.95 35.65 -8.54
N SER A 2 -31.64 35.83 -8.67
CA SER A 2 -30.72 34.99 -9.45
C SER A 2 -30.92 33.49 -9.18
N GLU A 3 -30.98 32.70 -10.25
CA GLU A 3 -30.74 31.26 -10.18
C GLU A 3 -29.31 31.04 -9.66
N GLY A 4 -29.17 30.99 -8.34
CA GLY A 4 -27.88 30.86 -7.67
C GLY A 4 -27.14 29.61 -8.13
N ARG A 5 -25.81 29.72 -8.24
CA ARG A 5 -24.93 28.56 -8.40
C ARG A 5 -25.19 27.58 -7.26
N ASP A 6 -25.40 26.30 -7.57
CA ASP A 6 -25.61 25.26 -6.57
C ASP A 6 -24.33 24.42 -6.38
N PRO A 7 -23.52 24.64 -5.33
CA PRO A 7 -22.33 23.81 -5.10
C PRO A 7 -22.64 22.36 -4.86
N GLY A 8 -23.83 22.00 -4.37
CA GLY A 8 -24.18 20.58 -4.21
C GLY A 8 -24.31 19.88 -5.56
N GLN A 9 -24.62 20.61 -6.64
CA GLN A 9 -24.57 20.06 -7.98
C GLN A 9 -23.14 19.94 -8.49
N TRP A 10 -22.28 20.92 -8.21
CA TRP A 10 -20.85 20.86 -8.52
C TRP A 10 -20.16 19.69 -7.81
N PHE A 11 -20.36 19.55 -6.49
CA PHE A 11 -19.83 18.43 -5.71
C PHE A 11 -20.29 17.08 -6.24
N LYS A 12 -21.56 16.95 -6.65
CA LYS A 12 -22.09 15.73 -7.29
C LYS A 12 -21.41 15.43 -8.62
N ALA A 13 -21.19 16.45 -9.45
CA ALA A 13 -20.48 16.33 -10.72
C ALA A 13 -19.02 15.90 -10.49
N CYS A 14 -18.34 16.48 -9.50
CA CYS A 14 -16.98 16.11 -9.12
C CYS A 14 -16.89 14.68 -8.60
N PHE A 15 -17.84 14.23 -7.77
CA PHE A 15 -17.90 12.83 -7.32
C PHE A 15 -17.97 11.86 -8.50
N ALA A 16 -18.84 12.13 -9.48
CA ALA A 16 -18.92 11.30 -10.67
C ALA A 16 -17.62 11.31 -11.47
N GLY A 17 -17.03 12.49 -11.70
CA GLY A 17 -15.71 12.60 -12.35
C GLY A 17 -14.64 11.78 -11.64
N THR A 18 -14.60 11.81 -10.29
CA THR A 18 -13.68 10.99 -9.49
C THR A 18 -13.89 9.50 -9.69
N VAL A 19 -15.13 9.00 -9.68
CA VAL A 19 -15.43 7.58 -9.93
C VAL A 19 -14.93 7.15 -11.31
N PHE A 20 -15.16 7.96 -12.34
CA PHE A 20 -14.67 7.67 -13.69
C PHE A 20 -13.13 7.68 -13.75
N CYS A 21 -12.45 8.59 -13.06
CA CYS A 21 -10.99 8.56 -12.95
C CYS A 21 -10.46 7.31 -12.22
N ILE A 22 -11.14 6.85 -11.16
CA ILE A 22 -10.77 5.60 -10.46
C ILE A 22 -10.85 4.42 -11.42
N VAL A 23 -11.95 4.30 -12.18
CA VAL A 23 -12.12 3.23 -13.18
C VAL A 23 -11.05 3.33 -14.27
N TRP A 24 -10.81 4.53 -14.79
CA TRP A 24 -9.78 4.77 -15.81
C TRP A 24 -8.38 4.37 -15.34
N TYR A 25 -7.97 4.79 -14.14
CA TYR A 25 -6.67 4.41 -13.59
C TYR A 25 -6.59 2.97 -13.09
N THR A 26 -7.72 2.30 -12.89
CA THR A 26 -7.76 0.84 -12.71
C THR A 26 -7.44 0.13 -14.02
N PHE A 27 -8.02 0.56 -15.15
CA PHE A 27 -7.63 0.03 -16.46
C PHE A 27 -6.17 0.33 -16.80
N PHE A 28 -5.68 1.53 -16.48
CA PHE A 28 -4.27 1.90 -16.58
C PHE A 28 -3.37 0.91 -15.83
N GLY A 29 -3.69 0.67 -14.56
CA GLY A 29 -2.93 -0.26 -13.71
C GLY A 29 -2.89 -1.68 -14.25
N LEU A 30 -3.92 -2.13 -14.98
CA LEU A 30 -3.99 -3.49 -15.52
C LEU A 30 -2.88 -3.79 -16.55
N PHE A 31 -2.44 -2.79 -17.32
CA PHE A 31 -1.34 -2.94 -18.26
C PHE A 31 -0.03 -3.29 -17.53
N PHE A 32 0.33 -2.50 -16.51
CA PHE A 32 1.55 -2.72 -15.71
C PHE A 32 1.47 -3.99 -14.88
N VAL A 33 0.31 -4.25 -14.26
CA VAL A 33 0.10 -5.45 -13.46
C VAL A 33 0.30 -6.72 -14.32
N ARG A 34 -0.20 -6.75 -15.55
CA ARG A 34 0.02 -7.87 -16.48
C ARG A 34 1.47 -8.01 -16.92
N LEU A 35 2.12 -6.89 -17.23
CA LEU A 35 3.55 -6.88 -17.57
C LEU A 35 4.38 -7.47 -16.43
N HIS A 36 4.19 -6.96 -15.22
CA HIS A 36 4.92 -7.40 -14.03
C HIS A 36 4.59 -8.84 -13.63
N ALA A 37 3.36 -9.32 -13.83
CA ALA A 37 3.04 -10.72 -13.61
C ALA A 37 3.87 -11.63 -14.51
N GLY A 38 4.00 -11.29 -15.80
CA GLY A 38 4.86 -12.01 -16.74
C GLY A 38 6.35 -11.93 -16.39
N MET A 39 6.84 -10.74 -16.03
CA MET A 39 8.24 -10.54 -15.62
C MET A 39 8.59 -11.36 -14.37
N ILE A 40 7.75 -11.32 -13.34
CA ILE A 40 7.96 -12.09 -12.11
C ILE A 40 7.90 -13.59 -12.43
N SER A 41 6.93 -14.04 -13.22
CA SER A 41 6.82 -15.46 -13.60
C SER A 41 8.12 -15.96 -14.25
N SER A 42 8.59 -15.27 -15.30
CA SER A 42 9.85 -15.62 -15.99
C SER A 42 11.06 -15.56 -15.04
N GLN A 43 11.11 -14.58 -14.14
CA GLN A 43 12.17 -14.47 -13.14
C GLN A 43 12.16 -15.67 -12.17
N MET A 44 10.97 -16.10 -11.71
CA MET A 44 10.82 -17.21 -10.77
C MET A 44 11.11 -18.56 -11.45
N GLU A 45 10.75 -18.74 -12.72
CA GLU A 45 11.12 -19.91 -13.53
C GLU A 45 12.65 -20.04 -13.62
N LEU A 46 13.35 -18.94 -13.89
CA LEU A 46 14.80 -18.95 -13.95
C LEU A 46 15.43 -19.25 -12.57
N MET A 47 14.85 -18.74 -11.49
CA MET A 47 15.30 -19.09 -10.14
C MET A 47 15.12 -20.58 -9.84
N LEU A 48 13.97 -21.16 -10.20
CA LEU A 48 13.70 -22.59 -10.06
C LEU A 48 14.69 -23.44 -10.85
N PHE A 49 14.98 -23.05 -12.10
CA PHE A 49 15.94 -23.74 -12.96
C PHE A 49 17.33 -23.83 -12.32
N TYR A 50 17.73 -22.83 -11.55
CA TYR A 50 18.98 -22.82 -10.80
C TYR A 50 18.78 -23.09 -9.30
N ASP A 51 17.89 -24.01 -8.94
CA ASP A 51 17.58 -24.49 -7.57
C ASP A 51 17.49 -23.40 -6.49
N MET A 52 16.97 -22.22 -6.83
CA MET A 52 16.62 -21.19 -5.87
C MET A 52 15.12 -21.24 -5.62
N THR A 53 14.73 -21.34 -4.35
CA THR A 53 13.31 -21.32 -3.98
C THR A 53 12.70 -19.93 -4.26
N PRO A 54 11.72 -19.82 -5.16
CA PRO A 54 11.04 -18.56 -5.42
C PRO A 54 10.10 -18.21 -4.27
N LEU A 55 9.87 -16.91 -4.07
CA LEU A 55 8.93 -16.36 -3.09
C LEU A 55 7.47 -16.61 -3.49
N VAL A 56 7.23 -16.58 -4.79
CA VAL A 56 5.95 -16.80 -5.45
C VAL A 56 6.24 -17.73 -6.62
N MET A 57 5.50 -18.82 -6.75
CA MET A 57 5.67 -19.75 -7.86
C MET A 57 5.20 -19.09 -9.18
N PRO A 58 5.75 -19.48 -10.34
CA PRO A 58 5.34 -18.94 -11.65
C PRO A 58 3.83 -19.05 -11.92
N ASP A 59 3.19 -20.10 -11.39
CA ASP A 59 1.78 -20.43 -11.54
C ASP A 59 0.90 -19.99 -10.35
N ASP A 60 1.46 -19.28 -9.36
CA ASP A 60 0.69 -18.80 -8.20
C ASP A 60 -0.48 -17.91 -8.63
N GLU A 61 -1.60 -18.02 -7.92
CA GLU A 61 -2.83 -17.25 -8.19
C GLU A 61 -2.59 -15.73 -8.20
N TYR A 62 -1.62 -15.24 -7.43
CA TYR A 62 -1.25 -13.83 -7.39
C TYR A 62 -0.71 -13.29 -8.71
N LEU A 63 -0.15 -14.15 -9.55
CA LEU A 63 0.37 -13.80 -10.87
C LEU A 63 -0.67 -14.05 -11.95
N VAL A 64 -1.37 -15.19 -11.91
CA VAL A 64 -2.22 -15.64 -13.02
C VAL A 64 -3.69 -15.23 -12.91
N SER A 65 -4.22 -15.02 -11.70
CA SER A 65 -5.64 -14.76 -11.49
C SER A 65 -6.03 -13.34 -11.90
N LEU A 66 -7.05 -13.23 -12.76
CA LEU A 66 -7.62 -11.95 -13.16
C LEU A 66 -8.17 -11.16 -11.96
N ILE A 67 -8.69 -11.83 -10.94
CA ILE A 67 -9.23 -11.16 -9.74
C ILE A 67 -8.10 -10.48 -8.97
N HIS A 68 -6.97 -11.16 -8.76
CA HIS A 68 -5.81 -10.57 -8.09
C HIS A 68 -5.17 -9.47 -8.93
N GLN A 69 -5.10 -9.65 -10.25
CA GLN A 69 -4.61 -8.60 -11.14
C GLN A 69 -5.51 -7.35 -11.08
N LEU A 70 -6.83 -7.49 -11.23
CA LEU A 70 -7.76 -6.36 -11.13
C LEU A 70 -7.73 -5.70 -9.74
N GLY A 71 -7.62 -6.49 -8.68
CA GLY A 71 -7.47 -5.98 -7.31
C GLY A 71 -6.18 -5.18 -7.12
N SER A 72 -5.05 -5.66 -7.68
CA SER A 72 -3.80 -4.90 -7.76
C SER A 72 -3.98 -3.63 -8.59
N SER A 73 -4.68 -3.69 -9.72
CA SER A 73 -4.90 -2.52 -10.58
C SER A 73 -5.78 -1.46 -9.90
N LEU A 74 -6.74 -1.87 -9.07
CA LEU A 74 -7.59 -0.97 -8.31
C LEU A 74 -6.78 -0.05 -7.39
N PHE A 75 -5.62 -0.49 -6.91
CA PHE A 75 -4.70 0.35 -6.13
C PHE A 75 -4.34 1.64 -6.88
N PHE A 76 -4.04 1.58 -8.18
CA PHE A 76 -3.73 2.76 -9.00
C PHE A 76 -4.95 3.65 -9.22
N GLY A 77 -6.14 3.04 -9.37
CA GLY A 77 -7.42 3.76 -9.41
C GLY A 77 -7.67 4.58 -8.13
N CYS A 78 -7.54 3.93 -6.98
CA CYS A 78 -7.77 4.55 -5.66
C CYS A 78 -6.67 5.54 -5.22
N THR A 79 -5.50 5.53 -5.86
CA THR A 79 -4.39 6.44 -5.56
C THR A 79 -4.26 7.51 -6.65
N THR A 80 -3.58 7.22 -7.75
CA THR A 80 -3.34 8.14 -8.87
C THR A 80 -4.64 8.65 -9.48
N GLY A 81 -5.66 7.80 -9.63
CA GLY A 81 -6.96 8.21 -10.15
C GLY A 81 -7.67 9.24 -9.28
N VAL A 82 -7.64 9.04 -7.96
CA VAL A 82 -8.20 9.99 -6.98
C VAL A 82 -7.39 11.29 -6.97
N LEU A 83 -6.06 11.22 -6.96
CA LEU A 83 -5.19 12.40 -6.99
C LEU A 83 -5.48 13.28 -8.22
N ASN A 84 -5.53 12.68 -9.40
CA ASN A 84 -5.80 13.40 -10.64
C ASN A 84 -7.22 13.99 -10.66
N ALA A 85 -8.21 13.26 -10.13
CA ALA A 85 -9.55 13.78 -9.97
C ALA A 85 -9.64 14.98 -9.02
N MET A 86 -8.82 15.03 -7.96
CA MET A 86 -8.76 16.19 -7.06
C MET A 86 -8.21 17.43 -7.77
N ILE A 87 -7.16 17.26 -8.58
CA ILE A 87 -6.60 18.35 -9.39
C ILE A 87 -7.64 18.83 -10.42
N ALA A 88 -8.30 17.90 -11.11
CA ALA A 88 -9.36 18.22 -12.06
C ALA A 88 -10.56 18.91 -11.39
N MET A 89 -10.91 18.50 -10.17
CA MET A 89 -11.96 19.14 -9.38
C MET A 89 -11.64 20.61 -9.14
N VAL A 90 -10.41 20.95 -8.72
CA VAL A 90 -10.00 22.36 -8.55
C VAL A 90 -10.10 23.12 -9.87
N ALA A 91 -9.60 22.55 -10.96
CA ALA A 91 -9.68 23.14 -12.30
C ALA A 91 -11.13 23.35 -12.77
N SER A 92 -12.07 22.49 -12.33
CA SER A 92 -13.48 22.57 -12.71
C SER A 92 -14.23 23.75 -12.10
N MET A 93 -13.66 24.42 -11.09
CA MET A 93 -14.29 25.57 -10.44
C MET A 93 -14.52 26.73 -11.41
N SER A 94 -13.54 27.02 -12.27
CA SER A 94 -13.61 28.11 -13.26
C SER A 94 -14.77 27.92 -14.26
N PRO A 95 -14.85 26.82 -15.03
CA PRO A 95 -15.94 26.62 -16.00
C PRO A 95 -17.30 26.50 -15.32
N TRP A 96 -17.37 25.99 -14.08
CA TRP A 96 -18.61 25.96 -13.31
C TRP A 96 -19.09 27.36 -12.92
N MET A 97 -18.19 28.21 -12.44
CA MET A 97 -18.50 29.60 -12.12
C MET A 97 -18.95 30.38 -13.37
N GLN A 98 -18.33 30.12 -14.51
CA GLN A 98 -18.62 30.78 -15.78
C GLN A 98 -19.83 30.19 -16.55
N ARG A 99 -20.37 29.03 -16.12
CA ARG A 99 -21.43 28.25 -16.79
C ARG A 99 -21.09 27.78 -18.22
N ARG A 100 -19.86 27.95 -18.65
CA ARG A 100 -19.37 27.56 -19.99
C ARG A 100 -17.90 27.23 -19.90
N PHE A 101 -17.43 26.43 -20.85
CA PHE A 101 -16.01 26.33 -21.10
C PHE A 101 -15.57 27.55 -21.92
N ALA A 102 -14.53 28.22 -21.47
CA ALA A 102 -13.88 29.31 -22.15
C ALA A 102 -12.69 28.80 -23.00
N ARG A 103 -12.17 29.65 -23.88
CA ARG A 103 -11.01 29.28 -24.72
C ARG A 103 -9.77 28.91 -23.89
N HIS A 104 -9.59 29.53 -22.73
CA HIS A 104 -8.47 29.21 -21.83
C HIS A 104 -8.61 27.80 -21.20
N ASP A 105 -9.80 27.21 -21.14
CA ASP A 105 -9.97 25.87 -20.58
C ASP A 105 -9.33 24.79 -21.48
N VAL A 106 -9.17 25.06 -22.78
CA VAL A 106 -8.41 24.17 -23.68
C VAL A 106 -6.95 24.09 -23.23
N PHE A 107 -6.35 25.23 -22.86
CA PHE A 107 -5.00 25.26 -22.33
C PHE A 107 -4.91 24.55 -20.96
N VAL A 108 -5.90 24.75 -20.10
CA VAL A 108 -6.01 24.03 -18.82
C VAL A 108 -6.07 22.52 -19.04
N PHE A 109 -6.84 22.04 -20.02
CA PHE A 109 -6.93 20.60 -20.31
C PHE A 109 -5.60 20.02 -20.82
N ILE A 110 -4.87 20.75 -21.66
CA ILE A 110 -3.52 20.34 -22.08
C ILE A 110 -2.58 20.26 -20.87
N LEU A 111 -2.60 21.28 -20.00
CA LEU A 111 -1.78 21.31 -18.79
C LEU A 111 -2.13 20.17 -17.82
N LEU A 112 -3.43 19.87 -17.65
CA LEU A 112 -3.89 18.73 -16.88
C LEU A 112 -3.40 17.42 -17.49
N GLY A 113 -3.49 17.26 -18.82
CA GLY A 113 -2.99 16.08 -19.52
C GLY A 113 -1.50 15.86 -19.32
N CYS A 114 -0.68 16.91 -19.44
CA CYS A 114 0.75 16.87 -19.13
C CYS A 114 1.01 16.50 -17.66
N THR A 115 0.27 17.11 -16.74
CA THR A 115 0.40 16.88 -15.29
C THR A 115 0.06 15.43 -14.93
N PHE A 116 -1.05 14.91 -15.44
CA PHE A 116 -1.51 13.55 -15.18
C PHE A 116 -0.58 12.51 -15.80
N THR A 117 -0.07 12.79 -17.00
CA THR A 117 0.98 11.98 -17.63
C THR A 117 2.21 11.93 -16.74
N PHE A 118 2.69 13.07 -16.24
CA PHE A 118 3.85 13.14 -15.36
C PHE A 118 3.65 12.36 -14.05
N LEU A 119 2.51 12.52 -13.38
CA LEU A 119 2.19 11.84 -12.13
C LEU A 119 2.00 10.32 -12.30
N GLY A 120 1.57 9.87 -13.48
CA GLY A 120 1.39 8.47 -13.83
C GLY A 120 2.48 7.91 -14.76
N PHE A 121 3.62 8.59 -14.90
CA PHE A 121 4.60 8.20 -15.91
C PHE A 121 5.37 6.95 -15.48
N SER A 122 5.36 5.93 -16.34
CA SER A 122 6.26 4.79 -16.28
C SER A 122 6.99 4.68 -17.61
N ALA A 123 8.31 4.53 -17.54
CA ALA A 123 9.13 4.34 -18.72
C ALA A 123 9.05 2.91 -19.28
N GLU A 124 8.37 1.98 -18.61
CA GLU A 124 8.10 0.62 -19.13
C GLU A 124 7.08 0.65 -20.27
N MET A 125 6.10 1.56 -20.18
CA MET A 125 5.06 1.76 -21.21
C MET A 125 4.77 3.25 -21.42
N PRO A 126 5.70 4.03 -22.00
CA PRO A 126 5.59 5.49 -22.07
C PRO A 126 4.38 5.95 -22.88
N PHE A 127 4.03 5.22 -23.93
CA PHE A 127 2.83 5.49 -24.73
C PHE A 127 1.53 5.30 -23.93
N VAL A 128 1.43 4.23 -23.14
CA VAL A 128 0.28 3.96 -22.27
C VAL A 128 0.15 5.07 -21.23
N SER A 129 1.24 5.46 -20.57
CA SER A 129 1.27 6.60 -19.63
C SER A 129 0.78 7.90 -20.26
N ALA A 130 1.25 8.23 -21.48
CA ALA A 130 0.82 9.42 -22.18
C ALA A 130 -0.68 9.39 -22.54
N VAL A 131 -1.16 8.30 -23.13
CA VAL A 131 -2.58 8.17 -23.51
C VAL A 131 -3.49 8.29 -22.29
N PHE A 132 -3.21 7.55 -21.22
CA PHE A 132 -4.03 7.60 -20.01
C PHE A 132 -3.97 8.96 -19.31
N GLY A 133 -2.82 9.62 -19.31
CA GLY A 133 -2.65 10.97 -18.78
C GLY A 133 -3.45 12.02 -19.56
N PHE A 134 -3.30 12.09 -20.88
CA PHE A 134 -3.97 13.08 -21.73
C PHE A 134 -5.47 12.86 -21.92
N VAL A 135 -5.96 11.63 -21.82
CA VAL A 135 -7.40 11.32 -21.90
C VAL A 135 -8.12 11.54 -20.57
N CYS A 136 -7.41 11.43 -19.43
CA CYS A 136 -8.00 11.57 -18.10
C CYS A 136 -8.77 12.89 -17.86
N PRO A 137 -8.36 14.08 -18.35
CA PRO A 137 -9.17 15.28 -18.22
C PRO A 137 -10.55 15.10 -18.85
N ALA A 138 -10.65 14.51 -20.04
CA ALA A 138 -11.93 14.23 -20.68
C ALA A 138 -12.76 13.22 -19.86
N VAL A 139 -12.13 12.17 -19.33
CA VAL A 139 -12.76 11.17 -18.46
C VAL A 139 -13.40 11.82 -17.22
N PHE A 140 -12.76 12.84 -16.65
CA PHE A 140 -13.33 13.60 -15.54
C PHE A 140 -14.43 14.56 -16.02
N PHE A 141 -14.14 15.40 -17.02
CA PHE A 141 -14.95 16.55 -17.40
C PHE A 141 -16.22 16.19 -18.20
N VAL A 142 -16.26 15.06 -18.91
CA VAL A 142 -17.45 14.61 -19.65
C VAL A 142 -18.62 14.28 -18.70
N PRO A 143 -18.50 13.31 -17.76
CA PRO A 143 -19.58 13.02 -16.80
C PRO A 143 -19.86 14.24 -15.90
N TRP A 144 -18.83 14.98 -15.53
CA TRP A 144 -18.97 16.22 -14.77
C TRP A 144 -19.83 17.25 -15.50
N ALA A 145 -19.61 17.49 -16.80
CA ALA A 145 -20.36 18.46 -17.59
C ALA A 145 -21.82 18.01 -17.77
N VAL A 146 -22.05 16.72 -18.02
CA VAL A 146 -23.41 16.15 -18.11
C VAL A 146 -24.20 16.40 -16.83
N ILE A 147 -23.59 16.15 -15.67
CA ILE A 147 -24.26 16.35 -14.38
C ILE A 147 -24.39 17.84 -14.08
N SER A 148 -23.34 18.63 -14.28
CA SER A 148 -23.36 20.07 -13.98
C SER A 148 -24.37 20.84 -14.84
N ARG A 149 -24.68 20.38 -16.05
CA ARG A 149 -25.66 21.02 -16.95
C ARG A 149 -27.10 20.58 -16.70
N ARG A 150 -27.32 19.41 -16.10
CA ARG A 150 -28.67 18.99 -15.66
C ARG A 150 -29.11 19.91 -14.53
N GLY A 151 -29.91 20.92 -14.86
CA GLY A 151 -30.53 21.84 -13.90
C GLY A 151 -31.31 21.05 -12.86
N GLY A 152 -30.81 20.99 -11.63
CA GLY A 152 -31.55 20.39 -10.53
C GLY A 152 -32.68 21.33 -10.12
N ASN A 153 -33.93 20.88 -10.22
CA ASN A 153 -35.08 21.57 -9.60
C ASN A 153 -34.96 21.64 -8.06
N THR A 154 -34.01 20.93 -7.47
CA THR A 154 -33.77 20.85 -6.02
C THR A 154 -32.57 21.71 -5.64
N ARG A 155 -32.79 22.86 -5.01
CA ARG A 155 -31.72 23.67 -4.43
C ARG A 155 -31.06 22.94 -3.27
N THR A 156 -29.73 22.96 -3.20
CA THR A 156 -29.01 22.41 -2.04
C THR A 156 -29.40 23.12 -0.74
N PRO A 157 -29.77 22.37 0.32
CA PRO A 157 -30.15 22.94 1.59
C PRO A 157 -28.93 23.39 2.40
N TYR A 158 -28.33 24.52 2.02
CA TYR A 158 -27.06 25.02 2.54
C TYR A 158 -26.95 25.04 4.07
N ARG A 159 -27.97 25.57 4.77
CA ARG A 159 -27.96 25.60 6.25
C ARG A 159 -27.87 24.19 6.84
N LYS A 160 -28.65 23.25 6.30
CA LYS A 160 -28.63 21.85 6.74
C LYS A 160 -27.30 21.19 6.37
N TRP A 161 -26.79 21.47 5.18
CA TRP A 161 -25.50 20.93 4.74
C TRP A 161 -24.36 21.39 5.65
N LEU A 162 -24.26 22.67 5.99
CA LEU A 162 -23.25 23.16 6.94
C LEU A 162 -23.35 22.48 8.32
N VAL A 163 -24.56 22.26 8.83
CA VAL A 163 -24.76 21.50 10.07
C VAL A 163 -24.28 20.06 9.92
N MET A 164 -24.62 19.38 8.81
CA MET A 164 -24.15 18.02 8.54
C MET A 164 -22.63 17.95 8.37
N VAL A 165 -22.00 18.96 7.77
CA VAL A 165 -20.54 19.07 7.68
C VAL A 165 -19.93 19.10 9.07
N LEU A 166 -20.45 19.91 9.99
CA LEU A 166 -19.96 19.97 11.36
C LEU A 166 -20.13 18.64 12.09
N ILE A 167 -21.32 18.02 11.99
CA ILE A 167 -21.61 16.71 12.62
C ILE A 167 -20.66 15.62 12.11
N VAL A 168 -20.37 15.61 10.80
CA VAL A 168 -19.53 14.59 10.19
C VAL A 168 -18.05 14.83 10.47
N ILE A 169 -17.56 16.06 10.29
CA ILE A 169 -16.13 16.36 10.34
C ILE A 169 -15.61 16.45 11.78
N LEU A 170 -16.39 16.99 12.72
CA LEU A 170 -15.90 17.28 14.07
C LEU A 170 -15.38 16.02 14.80
N PRO A 171 -16.09 14.88 14.84
CA PRO A 171 -15.57 13.66 15.47
C PRO A 171 -14.25 13.18 14.87
N PHE A 172 -14.10 13.27 13.54
CA PHE A 172 -12.87 12.89 12.84
C PHE A 172 -11.69 13.81 13.18
N LEU A 173 -11.90 15.13 13.14
CA LEU A 173 -10.86 16.09 13.51
C LEU A 173 -10.46 15.97 14.99
N SER A 174 -11.44 15.73 15.87
CA SER A 174 -11.16 15.45 17.28
C SER A 174 -10.33 14.18 17.45
N LEU A 175 -10.67 13.08 16.76
CA LEU A 175 -9.80 11.89 16.77
C LEU A 175 -8.39 12.21 16.27
N LEU A 176 -8.22 12.95 15.19
CA LEU A 176 -6.89 13.32 14.71
C LEU A 176 -6.12 14.17 15.73
N ALA A 177 -6.77 15.12 16.39
CA ALA A 177 -6.16 15.99 17.37
C ALA A 177 -5.73 15.25 18.65
N PHE A 178 -6.55 14.31 19.13
CA PHE A 178 -6.33 13.65 20.43
C PHE A 178 -5.63 12.29 20.31
N SER A 179 -5.81 11.55 19.21
CA SER A 179 -5.44 10.13 19.19
C SER A 179 -3.94 9.87 19.17
N ARG A 180 -3.10 10.84 18.77
CA ARG A 180 -1.67 10.61 18.40
C ARG A 180 -1.48 9.28 17.66
N ALA A 181 -2.50 8.84 16.90
CA ALA A 181 -2.60 7.47 16.48
C ALA A 181 -1.55 7.23 15.39
N SER A 182 -0.66 6.29 15.66
CA SER A 182 0.24 5.79 14.63
C SER A 182 -0.56 5.00 13.58
N PHE A 183 -0.01 4.88 12.36
CA PHE A 183 -0.54 3.98 11.34
C PHE A 183 -0.76 2.56 11.88
N GLU A 184 0.12 2.07 12.75
CA GLU A 184 -0.03 0.75 13.37
C GLU A 184 -1.28 0.63 14.23
N THR A 185 -1.60 1.67 15.01
CA THR A 185 -2.80 1.69 15.85
C THR A 185 -4.07 1.62 14.99
N VAL A 186 -4.08 2.32 13.86
CA VAL A 186 -5.20 2.27 12.90
C VAL A 186 -5.30 0.86 12.30
N ARG A 187 -4.19 0.32 11.77
CA ARG A 187 -4.12 -1.04 11.22
C ARG A 187 -4.62 -2.08 12.21
N ASP A 188 -4.14 -2.03 13.46
CA ASP A 188 -4.47 -3.02 14.49
C ASP A 188 -5.96 -2.97 14.86
N SER A 189 -6.57 -1.77 14.83
CA SER A 189 -8.00 -1.59 15.08
C SER A 189 -8.87 -2.18 13.95
N MET A 190 -8.35 -2.23 12.71
CA MET A 190 -9.07 -2.83 11.58
C MET A 190 -9.34 -4.33 11.79
N LEU A 191 -8.52 -5.02 12.61
CA LEU A 191 -8.70 -6.45 12.88
C LEU A 191 -9.96 -6.75 13.71
N GLU A 192 -10.48 -5.80 14.47
CA GLU A 192 -11.65 -6.00 15.34
C GLU A 192 -12.98 -5.64 14.66
N ILE A 193 -12.95 -4.81 13.61
CA ILE A 193 -14.15 -4.32 12.93
C ILE A 193 -14.37 -5.13 11.65
N PRO A 194 -15.47 -5.89 11.49
CA PRO A 194 -15.65 -6.80 10.34
C PRO A 194 -15.42 -6.14 8.97
N GLY A 195 -16.00 -4.96 8.72
CA GLY A 195 -15.82 -4.25 7.45
C GLY A 195 -14.38 -3.77 7.21
N ALA A 196 -13.69 -3.33 8.26
CA ALA A 196 -12.29 -2.92 8.16
C ALA A 196 -11.35 -4.13 8.00
N ARG A 197 -11.71 -5.27 8.59
CA ARG A 197 -11.01 -6.54 8.41
C ARG A 197 -11.05 -6.97 6.94
N SER A 198 -12.22 -6.90 6.29
CA SER A 198 -12.33 -7.20 4.86
C SER A 198 -11.44 -6.30 3.99
N LEU A 199 -11.33 -5.02 4.33
CA LEU A 199 -10.40 -4.10 3.64
C LEU A 199 -8.94 -4.48 3.86
N SER A 200 -8.58 -4.89 5.09
CA SER A 200 -7.24 -5.40 5.39
C SER A 200 -6.94 -6.68 4.61
N THR A 201 -7.89 -7.62 4.54
CA THR A 201 -7.76 -8.86 3.77
C THR A 201 -7.55 -8.54 2.29
N PHE A 202 -8.38 -7.67 1.71
CA PHE A 202 -8.23 -7.22 0.33
C PHE A 202 -6.83 -6.64 0.05
N TYR A 203 -6.32 -5.81 0.96
CA TYR A 203 -4.98 -5.23 0.84
C TYR A 203 -3.89 -6.31 0.75
N TYR A 204 -3.88 -7.28 1.67
CA TYR A 204 -2.84 -8.32 1.67
C TYR A 204 -3.00 -9.31 0.51
N ASP A 205 -4.22 -9.64 0.11
CA ASP A 205 -4.45 -10.66 -0.92
C ASP A 205 -4.20 -10.12 -2.32
N HIS A 206 -4.53 -8.85 -2.58
CA HIS A 206 -4.58 -8.35 -3.94
C HIS A 206 -3.51 -7.33 -4.30
N THR A 207 -2.67 -6.83 -3.39
CA THR A 207 -1.72 -5.73 -3.73
C THR A 207 -0.30 -6.20 -4.08
N TYR A 208 -0.05 -7.50 -4.24
CA TYR A 208 1.29 -8.01 -4.57
C TYR A 208 1.93 -7.35 -5.81
N LEU A 209 1.23 -7.39 -6.95
CA LEU A 209 1.74 -6.85 -8.22
C LEU A 209 1.84 -5.32 -8.17
N ALA A 210 0.85 -4.64 -7.57
CA ALA A 210 0.93 -3.21 -7.33
C ALA A 210 2.16 -2.84 -6.47
N ALA A 211 2.43 -3.62 -5.41
CA ALA A 211 3.60 -3.43 -4.56
C ALA A 211 4.91 -3.64 -5.33
N HIS A 212 4.97 -4.61 -6.23
CA HIS A 212 6.14 -4.81 -7.09
C HIS A 212 6.38 -3.62 -8.02
N ILE A 213 5.34 -3.03 -8.62
CA ILE A 213 5.47 -1.86 -9.52
C ILE A 213 5.99 -0.62 -8.77
N ILE A 214 5.49 -0.38 -7.55
CA ILE A 214 5.81 0.84 -6.80
C ILE A 214 7.07 0.71 -5.94
N LYS A 215 7.57 -0.50 -5.69
CA LYS A 215 8.85 -0.69 -5.00
C LYS A 215 9.98 -0.32 -5.96
N PRO A 216 11.02 0.39 -5.50
CA PRO A 216 12.25 0.50 -6.28
C PRO A 216 12.85 -0.91 -6.47
N PRO A 217 13.51 -1.22 -7.60
CA PRO A 217 14.06 -2.57 -7.83
C PRO A 217 15.13 -2.98 -6.79
N SER A 218 15.78 -2.01 -6.15
CA SER A 218 16.67 -2.25 -5.02
C SER A 218 15.96 -2.89 -3.81
N ALA A 219 14.65 -2.67 -3.64
CA ALA A 219 13.82 -3.19 -2.55
C ALA A 219 13.11 -4.52 -2.86
N TYR A 220 13.28 -5.10 -4.05
CA TYR A 220 12.76 -6.44 -4.34
C TYR A 220 13.46 -7.47 -3.48
N GLU A 221 12.67 -8.37 -2.89
CA GLU A 221 13.14 -9.47 -2.07
C GLU A 221 13.99 -10.45 -2.88
N GLN A 222 13.59 -10.70 -4.13
CA GLN A 222 14.27 -11.59 -5.05
C GLN A 222 14.47 -10.90 -6.40
N LYS A 223 15.66 -11.07 -6.98
CA LYS A 223 16.02 -10.46 -8.26
C LYS A 223 17.07 -11.25 -9.02
N VAL A 224 16.95 -11.22 -10.33
CA VAL A 224 17.92 -11.80 -11.27
C VAL A 224 18.73 -10.66 -11.85
N ILE A 225 20.05 -10.81 -11.81
CA ILE A 225 21.00 -9.83 -12.32
C ILE A 225 21.83 -10.52 -13.40
N ALA A 226 21.61 -10.13 -14.65
CA ALA A 226 22.40 -10.57 -15.77
C ALA A 226 23.63 -9.68 -15.92
N ILE A 227 24.79 -10.28 -16.06
CA ILE A 227 26.08 -9.59 -16.16
C ILE A 227 26.88 -10.16 -17.32
N SER A 228 27.73 -9.34 -17.90
CA SER A 228 28.62 -9.76 -18.98
C SER A 228 29.56 -10.90 -18.53
N SER A 229 29.84 -11.84 -19.44
CA SER A 229 30.62 -13.05 -19.17
C SER A 229 32.09 -12.78 -18.85
N ASP A 230 32.63 -11.63 -19.27
CA ASP A 230 33.98 -11.16 -18.96
C ASP A 230 34.17 -10.69 -17.50
N VAL A 231 33.08 -10.53 -16.74
CA VAL A 231 33.13 -10.18 -15.31
C VAL A 231 33.63 -11.36 -14.48
N THR A 232 34.86 -11.25 -13.99
CA THR A 232 35.54 -12.32 -13.26
C THR A 232 35.07 -12.44 -11.80
N ARG A 233 34.93 -11.34 -11.06
CA ARG A 233 34.51 -11.35 -9.64
C ARG A 233 33.27 -10.50 -9.41
N ILE A 234 32.37 -11.03 -8.59
CA ILE A 234 31.20 -10.32 -8.08
C ILE A 234 31.46 -10.05 -6.60
N GLY A 235 31.34 -8.80 -6.19
CA GLY A 235 31.44 -8.31 -4.81
C GLY A 235 30.28 -8.79 -3.95
N PRO A 236 29.89 -8.05 -2.90
CA PRO A 236 28.80 -8.45 -2.02
C PRO A 236 27.54 -8.80 -2.82
N ARG A 237 27.03 -10.01 -2.61
CA ARG A 237 25.81 -10.52 -3.25
C ARG A 237 24.67 -10.47 -2.24
N PRO A 238 23.71 -9.54 -2.39
CA PRO A 238 22.59 -9.43 -1.47
C PRO A 238 21.80 -10.74 -1.41
N HIS A 239 21.18 -11.00 -0.27
CA HIS A 239 20.20 -12.09 -0.16
C HIS A 239 19.12 -11.97 -1.24
N GLY A 240 18.76 -13.10 -1.85
CA GLY A 240 17.76 -13.19 -2.91
C GLY A 240 18.21 -12.78 -4.29
N THR A 241 19.53 -12.71 -4.50
CA THR A 241 20.07 -12.43 -5.83
C THR A 241 20.56 -13.68 -6.54
N LEU A 242 20.07 -13.88 -7.76
CA LEU A 242 20.63 -14.79 -8.76
C LEU A 242 21.47 -13.98 -9.74
N TRP A 243 22.75 -14.31 -9.87
CA TRP A 243 23.67 -13.64 -10.79
C TRP A 243 23.96 -14.53 -11.99
N VAL A 244 23.57 -14.09 -13.18
CA VAL A 244 23.67 -14.85 -14.42
C VAL A 244 24.73 -14.22 -15.30
N ARG A 245 25.81 -14.94 -15.61
CA ARG A 245 26.82 -14.50 -16.59
C ARG A 245 26.37 -14.89 -17.99
N ALA A 246 26.28 -13.93 -18.91
CA ALA A 246 25.90 -14.17 -20.30
C ALA A 246 26.76 -13.32 -21.24
N GLU A 247 26.96 -13.80 -22.48
CA GLU A 247 27.61 -12.99 -23.53
C GLU A 247 26.77 -11.77 -23.89
N ASP A 248 25.46 -11.96 -24.00
CA ASP A 248 24.46 -10.88 -24.06
C ASP A 248 23.59 -10.89 -22.78
N PRO A 249 23.91 -10.03 -21.79
CA PRO A 249 23.11 -9.92 -20.57
C PRO A 249 21.64 -9.53 -20.81
N CYS A 250 21.33 -8.86 -21.92
CA CYS A 250 19.98 -8.39 -22.21
C CYS A 250 19.12 -9.43 -22.93
N ALA A 251 19.75 -10.47 -23.48
CA ALA A 251 19.04 -11.66 -23.95
C ALA A 251 18.54 -12.55 -22.81
N VAL A 252 19.04 -12.38 -21.57
CA VAL A 252 18.61 -13.19 -20.41
C VAL A 252 17.19 -12.81 -20.00
N GLN A 253 16.21 -13.61 -20.45
CA GLN A 253 14.81 -13.46 -20.05
C GLN A 253 14.64 -13.64 -18.54
N GLY A 254 13.76 -12.83 -17.94
CA GLY A 254 13.53 -12.83 -16.50
C GLY A 254 14.59 -12.07 -15.70
N SER A 255 15.63 -11.51 -16.34
CA SER A 255 16.55 -10.61 -15.65
C SER A 255 15.87 -9.28 -15.28
N THR A 256 16.02 -8.87 -14.02
CA THR A 256 15.52 -7.58 -13.53
C THR A 256 16.49 -6.45 -13.88
N ILE A 257 17.78 -6.78 -13.88
CA ILE A 257 18.87 -5.86 -14.15
C ILE A 257 19.83 -6.57 -15.10
N ALA A 258 20.16 -5.91 -16.20
CA ALA A 258 21.28 -6.28 -17.04
C ALA A 258 22.40 -5.26 -16.86
N ALA A 259 23.64 -5.73 -16.83
CA ALA A 259 24.82 -4.87 -16.75
C ALA A 259 25.93 -5.40 -17.68
N SER A 260 26.52 -4.50 -18.45
CA SER A 260 27.54 -4.82 -19.46
C SER A 260 28.78 -3.96 -19.29
N THR A 261 29.93 -4.52 -19.63
CA THR A 261 31.22 -3.81 -19.73
C THR A 261 31.43 -3.20 -21.13
N SER A 262 30.60 -3.58 -22.10
CA SER A 262 30.69 -3.16 -23.51
C SER A 262 29.36 -2.52 -23.98
N PRO A 263 29.39 -1.30 -24.55
CA PRO A 263 28.17 -0.58 -24.92
C PRO A 263 27.44 -1.14 -26.14
N GLU A 264 28.12 -1.95 -26.95
CA GLU A 264 27.60 -2.53 -28.20
C GLU A 264 26.66 -3.71 -27.95
N VAL A 265 26.75 -4.35 -26.78
CA VAL A 265 26.02 -5.58 -26.46
C VAL A 265 24.65 -5.26 -25.85
N CYS A 266 24.58 -4.24 -24.98
CA CYS A 266 23.30 -3.79 -24.47
C CYS A 266 23.37 -2.35 -23.92
N PRO A 267 22.36 -1.48 -24.15
CA PRO A 267 22.26 -0.16 -23.52
C PRO A 267 22.02 -0.18 -22.00
N SER A 268 22.14 -1.35 -21.37
CA SER A 268 22.01 -1.54 -19.93
C SER A 268 23.18 -0.94 -19.13
N VAL A 269 23.11 -1.04 -17.80
CA VAL A 269 24.02 -0.38 -16.85
C VAL A 269 25.49 -0.58 -17.24
N MET A 270 26.15 0.50 -17.66
CA MET A 270 27.57 0.47 -18.07
C MET A 270 28.48 0.35 -16.86
N LEU A 271 29.38 -0.62 -16.92
CA LEU A 271 30.36 -0.87 -15.87
C LEU A 271 31.74 -0.42 -16.35
N SER A 272 32.38 0.50 -15.63
CA SER A 272 33.75 0.93 -15.92
C SER A 272 34.80 -0.11 -15.52
N ASP A 273 34.47 -0.98 -14.55
CA ASP A 273 35.42 -1.85 -13.86
C ASP A 273 35.14 -3.32 -14.21
N ARG A 274 36.16 -4.04 -14.70
CA ARG A 274 36.04 -5.44 -15.15
C ARG A 274 36.37 -6.47 -14.05
N ASP A 275 37.12 -6.08 -13.02
CA ASP A 275 37.73 -7.04 -12.06
C ASP A 275 36.92 -7.31 -10.79
N LEU A 276 36.11 -6.35 -10.31
CA LEU A 276 35.26 -6.54 -9.12
C LEU A 276 33.94 -5.78 -9.25
N LEU A 277 32.89 -6.53 -9.59
CA LEU A 277 31.56 -5.98 -9.77
C LEU A 277 30.87 -5.70 -8.42
N ASN A 278 30.03 -4.66 -8.33
CA ASN A 278 29.15 -4.38 -7.18
C ASN A 278 29.87 -4.07 -5.84
N ILE A 279 31.04 -3.42 -5.88
CA ILE A 279 31.71 -2.90 -4.68
C ILE A 279 30.72 -2.02 -3.89
N SER A 280 30.61 -2.24 -2.58
CA SER A 280 29.70 -1.51 -1.69
C SER A 280 28.21 -1.56 -2.09
N GLY A 281 27.79 -2.48 -2.97
CA GLY A 281 26.41 -2.53 -3.46
C GLY A 281 26.09 -1.51 -4.56
N ARG A 282 27.11 -1.01 -5.28
CA ARG A 282 27.01 0.00 -6.34
C ARG A 282 25.89 -0.21 -7.35
N ILE A 283 25.68 -1.45 -7.81
CA ILE A 283 24.60 -1.77 -8.77
C ILE A 283 23.23 -1.41 -8.17
N MET A 284 23.04 -1.68 -6.88
CA MET A 284 21.77 -1.47 -6.18
C MET A 284 21.62 -0.06 -5.61
N GLN A 285 22.72 0.63 -5.29
CA GLN A 285 22.70 1.91 -4.58
C GLN A 285 22.95 3.10 -5.51
N GLU A 286 23.95 3.02 -6.38
CA GLU A 286 24.36 4.15 -7.23
C GLU A 286 23.66 4.14 -8.59
N LEU A 287 23.54 2.96 -9.20
CA LEU A 287 23.08 2.82 -10.59
C LEU A 287 21.56 2.64 -10.71
N HIS A 288 20.83 2.77 -9.60
CA HIS A 288 19.39 2.49 -9.56
C HIS A 288 18.56 3.36 -10.50
N SER A 289 18.93 4.64 -10.68
CA SER A 289 18.22 5.55 -11.58
C SER A 289 18.28 5.13 -13.06
N THR A 290 19.23 4.29 -13.45
CA THR A 290 19.39 3.83 -14.83
C THR A 290 18.38 2.75 -15.23
N TYR A 291 17.89 1.98 -14.25
CA TYR A 291 16.97 0.85 -14.50
C TYR A 291 15.64 0.96 -13.72
N ASP A 292 15.42 2.05 -13.00
CA ASP A 292 14.20 2.32 -12.27
C ASP A 292 13.16 3.05 -13.13
N TYR A 293 12.50 2.30 -14.00
CA TYR A 293 11.52 2.82 -14.95
C TYR A 293 10.25 3.39 -14.28
N ASN A 294 10.02 3.06 -13.01
CA ASN A 294 8.81 3.39 -12.26
C ASN A 294 9.01 4.48 -11.20
N GLU A 295 10.13 5.22 -11.24
CA GLU A 295 10.42 6.30 -10.28
C GLU A 295 9.33 7.39 -10.28
N LYS A 296 8.87 7.83 -11.46
CA LYS A 296 7.88 8.92 -11.58
C LYS A 296 6.50 8.50 -11.08
N ILE A 297 5.98 7.36 -11.51
CA ILE A 297 4.71 6.81 -11.00
C ILE A 297 4.77 6.57 -9.49
N ARG A 298 5.91 6.07 -8.96
CA ARG A 298 6.10 5.94 -7.51
C ARG A 298 6.07 7.29 -6.81
N SER A 299 6.70 8.31 -7.38
CA SER A 299 6.69 9.67 -6.83
C SER A 299 5.28 10.28 -6.85
N GLY A 300 4.49 10.04 -7.90
CA GLY A 300 3.08 10.46 -7.98
C GLY A 300 2.20 9.78 -6.92
N ILE A 301 2.36 8.47 -6.73
CA ILE A 301 1.68 7.72 -5.66
C ILE A 301 2.21 8.14 -4.27
N GLY A 302 3.50 8.43 -4.16
CA GLY A 302 4.11 8.96 -2.95
C GLY A 302 3.61 10.36 -2.61
N LEU A 303 3.29 11.18 -3.60
CA LEU A 303 2.57 12.44 -3.40
C LEU A 303 1.19 12.15 -2.81
N PHE A 304 0.46 11.13 -3.25
CA PHE A 304 -0.82 10.77 -2.63
C PHE A 304 -0.69 10.38 -1.14
N PHE A 305 0.33 9.58 -0.78
CA PHE A 305 0.47 9.04 0.60
C PHE A 305 1.28 9.90 1.57
N TYR A 306 2.29 10.66 1.13
CA TYR A 306 3.26 11.27 2.04
C TYR A 306 3.27 12.80 1.98
N LYS A 307 3.06 13.38 0.80
CA LYS A 307 3.14 14.85 0.59
C LYS A 307 1.80 15.50 0.28
N GLY A 308 0.83 14.69 -0.09
CA GLY A 308 -0.51 15.09 -0.47
C GLY A 308 -1.37 15.23 0.75
N PRO A 309 -2.60 15.71 0.58
CA PRO A 309 -3.40 16.05 1.72
C PRO A 309 -4.16 14.79 2.17
N LEU A 310 -3.45 13.90 2.87
CA LEU A 310 -4.00 12.65 3.40
C LEU A 310 -5.21 12.89 4.33
N VAL A 311 -5.31 14.10 4.90
CA VAL A 311 -6.48 14.59 5.63
C VAL A 311 -7.58 15.11 4.70
N VAL A 312 -7.24 15.76 3.58
CA VAL A 312 -8.25 16.31 2.66
C VAL A 312 -9.04 15.22 1.97
N ILE A 313 -8.47 14.04 1.68
CA ILE A 313 -9.23 12.96 1.04
C ILE A 313 -10.40 12.50 1.93
N PRO A 314 -10.19 12.06 3.19
CA PRO A 314 -11.28 11.79 4.13
C PRO A 314 -12.24 12.96 4.27
N VAL A 315 -11.74 14.20 4.36
CA VAL A 315 -12.58 15.40 4.45
C VAL A 315 -13.45 15.59 3.21
N LEU A 316 -12.94 15.37 2.00
CA LEU A 316 -13.72 15.45 0.75
C LEU A 316 -14.82 14.38 0.73
N PHE A 317 -14.51 13.15 1.12
CA PHE A 317 -15.52 12.09 1.28
C PHE A 317 -16.57 12.47 2.33
N MET A 318 -16.17 13.09 3.44
CA MET A 318 -17.07 13.61 4.47
C MET A 318 -17.94 14.76 3.95
N LEU A 319 -17.41 15.62 3.08
CA LEU A 319 -18.18 16.67 2.42
C LEU A 319 -19.24 16.08 1.46
N TRP A 320 -18.91 15.02 0.71
CA TRP A 320 -19.89 14.29 -0.10
C TRP A 320 -20.94 13.58 0.77
N PHE A 321 -20.50 12.91 1.84
CA PHE A 321 -21.38 12.21 2.76
C PHE A 321 -22.32 13.16 3.51
N SER A 322 -21.84 14.32 3.95
CA SER A 322 -22.67 15.36 4.58
C SER A 322 -23.70 15.95 3.62
N LEU A 323 -23.37 16.09 2.33
CA LEU A 323 -24.35 16.51 1.31
C LEU A 323 -25.43 15.44 1.11
N PHE A 324 -25.03 14.16 1.09
CA PHE A 324 -25.97 13.04 1.07
C PHE A 324 -26.90 13.07 2.29
N LEU A 325 -26.35 13.21 3.50
CA LEU A 325 -27.13 13.30 4.74
C LEU A 325 -28.09 14.49 4.73
N ALA A 326 -27.64 15.65 4.26
CA ALA A 326 -28.49 16.83 4.18
C ALA A 326 -29.72 16.59 3.28
N ARG A 327 -29.54 15.93 2.13
CA ARG A 327 -30.63 15.56 1.22
C ARG A 327 -31.51 14.45 1.78
N LEU A 328 -30.92 13.46 2.45
CA LEU A 328 -31.66 12.39 3.12
C LEU A 328 -32.56 12.96 4.21
N PHE A 329 -32.07 13.95 4.97
CA PHE A 329 -32.82 14.62 6.02
C PHE A 329 -34.06 15.36 5.49
N GLU A 330 -34.01 15.90 4.27
CA GLU A 330 -35.19 16.50 3.62
C GLU A 330 -36.24 15.48 3.22
N ARG A 331 -35.81 14.27 2.84
CA ARG A 331 -36.72 13.18 2.43
C ARG A 331 -37.28 12.41 3.61
N GLY A 332 -36.50 12.26 4.69
CA GLY A 332 -36.89 11.49 5.87
C GLY A 332 -35.97 11.76 7.05
N LYS A 333 -36.48 12.48 8.05
CA LYS A 333 -35.73 12.82 9.29
C LYS A 333 -35.29 11.57 10.05
N ILE A 334 -36.16 10.56 10.14
CA ILE A 334 -35.87 9.30 10.83
C ILE A 334 -34.72 8.56 10.14
N ALA A 335 -34.81 8.41 8.81
CA ALA A 335 -33.76 7.75 8.03
C ALA A 335 -32.40 8.47 8.18
N ALA A 336 -32.37 9.80 8.08
CA ALA A 336 -31.16 10.57 8.31
C ALA A 336 -30.64 10.43 9.76
N GLY A 337 -31.53 10.47 10.75
CA GLY A 337 -31.17 10.27 12.16
C GLY A 337 -30.51 8.92 12.41
N VAL A 338 -31.05 7.84 11.83
CA VAL A 338 -30.47 6.48 11.92
C VAL A 338 -29.06 6.44 11.32
N VAL A 339 -28.86 7.02 10.14
CA VAL A 339 -27.53 7.05 9.49
C VAL A 339 -26.54 7.90 10.30
N ILE A 340 -26.97 9.04 10.86
CA ILE A 340 -26.13 9.89 11.70
C ILE A 340 -25.73 9.17 12.99
N LEU A 341 -26.68 8.51 13.67
CA LEU A 341 -26.39 7.74 14.88
C LEU A 341 -25.44 6.58 14.59
N GLY A 342 -25.63 5.87 13.47
CA GLY A 342 -24.71 4.83 13.01
C GLY A 342 -23.30 5.40 12.77
N TYR A 343 -23.20 6.53 12.07
CA TYR A 343 -21.93 7.22 11.82
C TYR A 343 -21.22 7.63 13.12
N LEU A 344 -21.92 8.32 14.03
CA LEU A 344 -21.36 8.75 15.32
C LEU A 344 -20.99 7.56 16.22
N GLY A 345 -21.77 6.47 16.14
CA GLY A 345 -21.49 5.21 16.83
C GLY A 345 -20.11 4.63 16.49
N CYS A 346 -19.65 4.79 15.23
CA CYS A 346 -18.31 4.37 14.81
C CYS A 346 -17.17 5.08 15.55
N PHE A 347 -17.43 6.24 16.17
CA PHE A 347 -16.43 7.03 16.90
C PHE A 347 -16.40 6.73 18.40
N LEU A 348 -17.45 6.13 18.97
CA LEU A 348 -17.54 5.84 20.40
C LEU A 348 -16.37 4.96 20.88
N TYR A 349 -16.08 3.89 20.15
CA TYR A 349 -15.02 2.96 20.51
C TYR A 349 -13.61 3.59 20.43
N PRO A 350 -13.22 4.30 19.34
CA PRO A 350 -11.97 5.04 19.30
C PRO A 350 -11.83 6.07 20.43
N PHE A 351 -12.86 6.89 20.70
CA PHE A 351 -12.79 7.88 21.77
C PHE A 351 -12.64 7.24 23.15
N HIS A 352 -13.39 6.18 23.44
CA HIS A 352 -13.24 5.42 24.68
C HIS A 352 -11.82 4.87 24.84
N THR A 353 -11.22 4.37 23.75
CA THR A 353 -9.84 3.86 23.76
C THR A 353 -8.82 4.98 24.03
N ILE A 354 -9.03 6.18 23.48
CA ILE A 354 -8.17 7.35 23.76
C ILE A 354 -8.28 7.74 25.23
N ILE A 355 -9.49 7.79 25.79
CA ILE A 355 -9.71 8.12 27.20
C ILE A 355 -8.98 7.11 28.10
N LEU A 356 -9.16 5.81 27.85
CA LEU A 356 -8.45 4.76 28.59
C LEU A 356 -6.93 4.89 28.47
N GLN A 357 -6.41 5.26 27.30
CA GLN A 357 -4.97 5.44 27.11
C GLN A 357 -4.45 6.66 27.88
N CYS A 358 -5.19 7.76 27.90
CA CYS A 358 -4.85 8.93 28.72
C CYS A 358 -4.85 8.56 30.21
N GLN A 359 -5.89 7.87 30.68
CA GLN A 359 -5.96 7.40 32.06
C GLN A 359 -4.76 6.54 32.46
N LEU A 360 -4.37 5.58 31.60
CA LEU A 360 -3.21 4.73 31.84
C LEU A 360 -1.89 5.51 31.85
N ARG A 361 -1.74 6.52 30.98
CA ARG A 361 -0.53 7.37 30.94
C ARG A 361 -0.41 8.29 32.15
N GLU A 362 -1.54 8.83 32.61
CA GLU A 362 -1.59 9.68 33.81
C GLU A 362 -1.37 8.86 35.09
N ASN A 363 -1.73 7.58 35.08
CA ASN A 363 -1.62 6.67 36.22
C ASN A 363 -0.93 5.34 35.83
N PRO A 364 0.40 5.33 35.60
CA PRO A 364 1.12 4.13 35.16
C PRO A 364 0.96 2.92 36.09
N GLN A 365 0.69 3.15 37.38
CA GLN A 365 0.41 2.09 38.37
C GLN A 365 -0.81 1.21 38.01
N LEU A 366 -1.72 1.67 37.15
CA LEU A 366 -2.87 0.89 36.68
C LEU A 366 -2.47 -0.20 35.69
N ILE A 367 -1.20 -0.29 35.29
CA ILE A 367 -0.76 -1.26 34.28
C ILE A 367 -1.10 -2.71 34.69
N HIS A 368 -0.91 -3.08 35.95
CA HIS A 368 -1.24 -4.44 36.42
C HIS A 368 -2.74 -4.75 36.28
N GLU A 369 -3.61 -3.78 36.57
CA GLU A 369 -5.05 -3.90 36.33
C GLU A 369 -5.35 -4.07 34.85
N PHE A 370 -4.72 -3.26 33.99
CA PHE A 370 -4.94 -3.32 32.54
C PHE A 370 -4.46 -4.63 31.94
N VAL A 371 -3.34 -5.18 32.43
CA VAL A 371 -2.78 -6.46 32.00
C VAL A 371 -3.71 -7.62 32.35
N LEU A 372 -4.35 -7.60 33.52
CA LEU A 372 -5.23 -8.67 34.01
C LEU A 372 -6.70 -8.49 33.61
N SER A 373 -7.06 -7.35 33.02
CA SER A 373 -8.43 -7.00 32.66
C SER A 373 -9.08 -7.96 31.66
N GLU A 374 -10.37 -8.25 31.85
CA GLU A 374 -11.20 -8.99 30.88
C GLU A 374 -11.46 -8.18 29.59
N HIS A 375 -11.42 -6.85 29.67
CA HIS A 375 -11.58 -5.98 28.51
C HIS A 375 -10.35 -5.98 27.60
N VAL A 376 -10.56 -6.33 26.34
CA VAL A 376 -9.53 -6.38 25.29
C VAL A 376 -8.81 -5.03 25.14
N SER A 377 -9.53 -3.91 25.16
CA SER A 377 -8.93 -2.57 25.01
C SER A 377 -7.93 -2.25 26.10
N LYS A 378 -8.19 -2.64 27.36
CA LYS A 378 -7.25 -2.42 28.47
C LYS A 378 -5.98 -3.27 28.29
N ARG A 379 -6.12 -4.56 27.98
CA ARG A 379 -4.96 -5.45 27.74
C ARG A 379 -4.11 -4.98 26.56
N TYR A 380 -4.76 -4.60 25.46
CA TYR A 380 -4.09 -4.02 24.29
C TYR A 380 -3.35 -2.73 24.65
N LEU A 381 -3.98 -1.82 25.38
CA LEU A 381 -3.38 -0.56 25.78
C LEU A 381 -2.21 -0.74 26.75
N ALA A 382 -2.25 -1.73 27.65
CA ALA A 382 -1.12 -2.06 28.52
C ALA A 382 0.12 -2.37 27.66
N LEU A 383 -0.04 -3.33 26.74
CA LEU A 383 1.04 -3.79 25.86
C LEU A 383 1.52 -2.71 24.90
N LYS A 384 0.61 -1.88 24.36
CA LYS A 384 0.98 -0.84 23.38
C LYS A 384 1.59 0.40 24.03
N THR A 385 1.18 0.73 25.25
CA THR A 385 1.59 1.97 25.92
C THR A 385 2.88 1.79 26.73
N PHE A 386 3.01 0.64 27.40
CA PHE A 386 4.15 0.31 28.25
C PHE A 386 4.66 -1.12 27.93
N PRO A 387 5.17 -1.37 26.71
CA PRO A 387 5.60 -2.70 26.30
C PRO A 387 6.69 -3.28 27.20
N GLU A 388 7.62 -2.45 27.67
CA GLU A 388 8.76 -2.86 28.52
C GLU A 388 8.34 -3.39 29.90
N GLU A 389 7.22 -2.90 30.42
CA GLU A 389 6.70 -3.31 31.73
C GLU A 389 5.98 -4.67 31.67
N ILE A 390 5.67 -5.17 30.47
CA ILE A 390 5.02 -6.46 30.30
C ILE A 390 6.01 -7.58 30.60
N ARG A 391 5.71 -8.43 31.56
CA ARG A 391 6.58 -9.53 31.97
C ARG A 391 6.55 -10.66 30.94
N LYS A 392 7.57 -11.51 30.95
CA LYS A 392 7.72 -12.61 29.99
C LYS A 392 6.53 -13.57 29.97
N HIS A 393 6.05 -14.00 31.14
CA HIS A 393 4.87 -14.88 31.23
C HIS A 393 3.59 -14.18 30.76
N GLU A 394 3.51 -12.85 30.92
CA GLU A 394 2.38 -12.06 30.40
C GLU A 394 2.41 -11.97 28.87
N LEU A 395 3.59 -11.80 28.26
CA LEU A 395 3.75 -11.88 26.80
C LEU A 395 3.37 -13.25 26.25
N ILE A 396 3.80 -14.33 26.90
CA ILE A 396 3.43 -15.70 26.51
C ILE A 396 1.91 -15.88 26.61
N ARG A 397 1.28 -15.37 27.68
CA ARG A 397 -0.19 -15.39 27.78
C ARG A 397 -0.85 -14.55 26.69
N PHE A 398 -0.36 -13.34 26.42
CA PHE A 398 -0.90 -12.45 25.39
C PHE A 398 -0.70 -13.00 23.97
N SER A 399 0.31 -13.83 23.74
CA SER A 399 0.49 -14.54 22.47
C SER A 399 -0.67 -15.49 22.12
N ARG A 400 -1.47 -15.88 23.13
CA ARG A 400 -2.63 -16.75 23.00
C ARG A 400 -3.95 -16.02 23.30
N ASP A 401 -3.93 -14.68 23.33
CA ASP A 401 -5.12 -13.88 23.59
C ASP A 401 -6.19 -14.11 22.51
N PRO A 402 -7.49 -14.15 22.86
CA PRO A 402 -8.56 -14.21 21.86
C PRO A 402 -8.48 -13.11 20.80
N SER A 403 -7.98 -11.92 21.15
CA SER A 403 -7.83 -10.80 20.23
C SER A 403 -6.53 -10.86 19.41
N ALA A 404 -6.71 -10.88 18.09
CA ALA A 404 -5.64 -10.86 17.09
C ALA A 404 -4.62 -9.73 17.29
N ARG A 405 -5.09 -8.51 17.62
CA ARG A 405 -4.19 -7.37 17.80
C ARG A 405 -3.31 -7.50 19.05
N ILE A 406 -3.79 -8.19 20.09
CA ILE A 406 -2.98 -8.45 21.29
C ILE A 406 -1.92 -9.50 20.95
N ARG A 407 -2.30 -10.62 20.32
CA ARG A 407 -1.34 -11.65 19.88
C ARG A 407 -0.26 -11.04 18.98
N LEU A 408 -0.67 -10.23 18.01
CA LEU A 408 0.21 -9.51 17.10
C LEU A 408 1.26 -8.67 17.83
N ASN A 409 0.81 -7.83 18.76
CA ASN A 409 1.72 -6.94 19.50
C ASN A 409 2.59 -7.71 20.49
N ALA A 410 2.11 -8.84 21.04
CA ALA A 410 2.88 -9.65 21.97
C ALA A 410 4.03 -10.37 21.26
N ILE A 411 3.76 -10.91 20.07
CA ILE A 411 4.78 -11.53 19.21
C ILE A 411 5.78 -10.49 18.71
N TYR A 412 5.30 -9.30 18.33
CA TYR A 412 6.19 -8.21 17.94
C TYR A 412 7.13 -7.80 19.07
N GLU A 413 6.60 -7.62 20.28
CA GLU A 413 7.37 -7.23 21.45
C GLU A 413 8.39 -8.31 21.86
N ALA A 414 7.96 -9.58 21.91
CA ALA A 414 8.87 -10.70 22.13
C ALA A 414 10.02 -10.73 21.09
N GLY A 415 9.72 -10.42 19.83
CA GLY A 415 10.72 -10.34 18.76
C GLY A 415 11.71 -9.17 18.91
N ASN A 416 11.32 -8.08 19.58
CA ASN A 416 12.23 -6.96 19.89
C ASN A 416 13.18 -7.31 21.04
N ARG A 417 12.71 -8.09 22.02
CA ARG A 417 13.51 -8.55 23.16
C ARG A 417 14.59 -9.55 22.78
N LYS A 418 14.41 -10.29 21.68
CA LYS A 418 15.36 -11.27 21.15
C LYS A 418 15.79 -12.35 22.16
N ASP A 419 14.88 -12.67 23.09
CA ASP A 419 15.12 -13.69 24.11
C ASP A 419 14.82 -15.10 23.52
N PRO A 420 15.79 -16.02 23.50
CA PRO A 420 15.63 -17.36 22.91
C PRO A 420 14.49 -18.18 23.51
N GLU A 421 14.06 -17.92 24.74
CA GLU A 421 12.93 -18.65 25.34
C GLU A 421 11.59 -18.37 24.64
N PHE A 422 11.49 -17.32 23.81
CA PHE A 422 10.32 -17.07 22.98
C PHE A 422 10.25 -17.97 21.74
N MET A 423 11.25 -18.83 21.47
CA MET A 423 11.27 -19.72 20.31
C MET A 423 9.96 -20.51 20.15
N LYS A 424 9.49 -21.16 21.22
CA LYS A 424 8.24 -21.94 21.21
C LYS A 424 7.01 -21.06 20.94
N MET A 425 7.00 -19.85 21.50
CA MET A 425 5.93 -18.86 21.27
C MET A 425 5.89 -18.43 19.80
N PHE A 426 7.03 -18.25 19.14
CA PHE A 426 7.07 -17.96 17.71
C PHE A 426 6.64 -19.16 16.86
N GLU A 427 7.07 -20.38 17.21
CA GLU A 427 6.65 -21.59 16.49
C GLU A 427 5.13 -21.77 16.51
N GLU A 428 4.49 -21.58 17.66
CA GLU A 428 3.02 -21.62 17.79
C GLU A 428 2.36 -20.52 16.92
N ALA A 429 2.90 -19.30 16.95
CA ALA A 429 2.37 -18.16 16.20
C ALA A 429 2.52 -18.26 14.67
N LEU A 430 3.40 -19.13 14.15
CA LEU A 430 3.47 -19.43 12.72
C LEU A 430 2.21 -20.13 12.19
N ARG A 431 1.34 -20.63 13.08
CA ARG A 431 0.08 -21.32 12.72
C ARG A 431 -1.16 -20.46 13.02
N ASP A 432 -0.98 -19.19 13.34
CA ASP A 432 -2.09 -18.29 13.68
C ASP A 432 -2.98 -18.00 12.46
N ASP A 433 -4.30 -17.95 12.67
CA ASP A 433 -5.28 -17.60 11.63
C ASP A 433 -4.99 -16.22 11.01
N GLN A 434 -4.42 -15.31 11.79
CA GLN A 434 -4.16 -13.94 11.39
C GLN A 434 -2.76 -13.81 10.77
N LEU A 435 -2.73 -13.52 9.47
CA LEU A 435 -1.47 -13.42 8.70
C LEU A 435 -0.46 -12.45 9.35
N ASN A 436 -0.93 -11.35 9.96
CA ASN A 436 -0.06 -10.39 10.62
C ASN A 436 0.67 -11.00 11.82
N VAL A 437 0.04 -11.92 12.56
CA VAL A 437 0.67 -12.63 13.67
C VAL A 437 1.77 -13.56 13.13
N ARG A 438 1.45 -14.37 12.10
CA ARG A 438 2.43 -15.24 11.42
C ARG A 438 3.62 -14.45 10.88
N THR A 439 3.35 -13.30 10.28
CA THR A 439 4.35 -12.35 9.76
C THR A 439 5.31 -11.88 10.87
N ARG A 440 4.78 -11.50 12.05
CA ARG A 440 5.62 -11.10 13.19
C ARG A 440 6.36 -12.28 13.80
N ALA A 441 5.81 -13.49 13.74
CA ALA A 441 6.50 -14.69 14.18
C ALA A 441 7.74 -14.97 13.30
N CYS A 442 7.62 -14.89 11.97
CA CYS A 442 8.77 -14.95 11.05
C CYS A 442 9.82 -13.88 11.40
N LEU A 443 9.38 -12.63 11.64
CA LEU A 443 10.28 -11.54 12.03
C LEU A 443 10.99 -11.83 13.36
N GLY A 444 10.28 -12.33 14.35
CA GLY A 444 10.80 -12.72 15.67
C GLY A 444 11.87 -13.81 15.55
N LEU A 445 11.59 -14.87 14.78
CA LEU A 445 12.55 -15.94 14.49
C LEU A 445 13.81 -15.40 13.80
N GLY A 446 13.66 -14.53 12.80
CA GLY A 446 14.79 -13.89 12.13
C GLY A 446 15.58 -12.94 13.05
N ASN A 447 14.93 -12.31 14.03
CA ASN A 447 15.56 -11.46 15.04
C ASN A 447 16.34 -12.25 16.09
N LEU A 448 15.89 -13.48 16.42
CA LEU A 448 16.64 -14.39 17.29
C LEU A 448 17.95 -14.83 16.64
N GLY A 449 17.98 -14.98 15.31
CA GLY A 449 19.17 -15.41 14.59
C GLY A 449 19.54 -16.88 14.78
N ASP A 450 18.69 -17.67 15.45
CA ASP A 450 18.94 -19.09 15.73
C ASP A 450 18.81 -19.91 14.44
N ARG A 451 19.85 -20.69 14.11
CA ARG A 451 19.84 -21.62 12.98
C ARG A 451 18.76 -22.69 13.09
N ASN A 452 18.32 -23.03 14.30
CA ASN A 452 17.21 -23.96 14.52
C ASN A 452 15.88 -23.43 13.95
N ALA A 453 15.74 -22.11 13.78
CA ALA A 453 14.56 -21.51 13.17
C ALA A 453 14.51 -21.70 11.64
N LEU A 454 15.61 -22.08 10.97
CA LEU A 454 15.66 -22.19 9.52
C LEU A 454 14.64 -23.19 8.99
N PHE A 455 14.51 -24.36 9.61
CA PHE A 455 13.54 -25.37 9.20
C PHE A 455 12.09 -24.85 9.27
N LEU A 456 11.76 -24.11 10.33
CA LEU A 456 10.43 -23.50 10.49
C LEU A 456 10.17 -22.45 9.42
N LEU A 457 11.15 -21.58 9.16
CA LEU A 457 11.03 -20.51 8.17
C LEU A 457 10.98 -21.04 6.74
N GLU A 458 11.76 -22.07 6.41
CA GLU A 458 11.71 -22.76 5.11
C GLU A 458 10.33 -23.38 4.91
N LYS A 459 9.78 -24.05 5.93
CA LYS A 459 8.42 -24.59 5.87
C LYS A 459 7.37 -23.50 5.60
N VAL A 460 7.50 -22.32 6.22
CA VAL A 460 6.58 -21.20 5.99
C VAL A 460 6.74 -20.63 4.58
N LEU A 461 7.99 -20.47 4.10
CA LEU A 461 8.28 -20.04 2.74
C LEU A 461 7.63 -20.97 1.70
N HIS A 462 7.58 -22.27 1.95
CA HIS A 462 6.99 -23.22 1.01
C HIS A 462 5.47 -23.36 1.12
N ASN A 463 4.91 -23.25 2.31
CA ASN A 463 3.54 -23.72 2.57
C ASN A 463 2.56 -22.65 3.04
N ASP A 464 3.00 -21.43 3.40
CA ASP A 464 2.04 -20.40 3.81
C ASP A 464 1.22 -19.95 2.59
N PRO A 465 -0.12 -19.87 2.71
CA PRO A 465 -0.96 -19.43 1.61
C PRO A 465 -0.69 -17.96 1.24
N SER A 466 -0.25 -17.12 2.17
CA SER A 466 -0.04 -15.71 1.92
C SER A 466 1.37 -15.42 1.42
N TRP A 467 1.49 -14.88 0.21
CA TRP A 467 2.76 -14.35 -0.32
C TRP A 467 3.44 -13.38 0.65
N TYR A 468 2.64 -12.63 1.42
CA TYR A 468 3.14 -11.65 2.38
C TYR A 468 3.89 -12.34 3.52
N VAL A 469 3.32 -13.42 4.08
CA VAL A 469 3.97 -14.20 5.14
C VAL A 469 5.21 -14.93 4.60
N ARG A 470 5.13 -15.51 3.40
CA ARG A 470 6.29 -16.09 2.69
C ARG A 470 7.41 -15.07 2.54
N GLY A 471 7.08 -13.81 2.25
CA GLY A 471 8.05 -12.70 2.11
C GLY A 471 8.79 -12.40 3.41
N TYR A 472 8.09 -12.46 4.54
CA TYR A 472 8.72 -12.28 5.85
C TYR A 472 9.54 -13.50 6.27
N ALA A 473 9.09 -14.71 5.95
CA ALA A 473 9.89 -15.92 6.15
C ALA A 473 11.19 -15.84 5.36
N TYR A 474 11.12 -15.44 4.09
CA TYR A 474 12.28 -15.24 3.22
C TYR A 474 13.29 -14.26 3.82
N ARG A 475 12.83 -13.04 4.18
CA ARG A 475 13.70 -12.04 4.81
C ARG A 475 14.32 -12.53 6.12
N ALA A 476 13.57 -13.29 6.92
CA ALA A 476 14.06 -13.87 8.17
C ALA A 476 15.15 -14.92 7.91
N ILE A 477 14.98 -15.78 6.91
CA ILE A 477 16.02 -16.71 6.44
C ILE A 477 17.26 -15.90 6.05
N GLY A 478 17.12 -14.82 5.27
CA GLY A 478 18.24 -13.96 4.88
C GLY A 478 19.03 -13.36 6.04
N ARG A 479 18.40 -13.11 7.19
CA ARG A 479 19.07 -12.61 8.41
C ARG A 479 19.90 -13.69 9.11
N ILE A 480 19.46 -14.95 9.04
CA ILE A 480 20.15 -16.08 9.66
C ILE A 480 21.21 -16.65 8.70
N ARG A 481 20.86 -16.79 7.43
CA ARG A 481 21.65 -17.38 6.35
C ARG A 481 21.29 -16.72 5.01
N PRO A 482 22.06 -15.72 4.55
CA PRO A 482 21.88 -15.14 3.22
C PRO A 482 21.95 -16.20 2.10
N ILE A 483 20.93 -16.24 1.26
CA ILE A 483 20.85 -17.10 0.07
C ILE A 483 21.16 -16.25 -1.18
N THR A 484 22.15 -16.67 -1.97
CA THR A 484 22.49 -16.09 -3.28
C THR A 484 23.14 -17.16 -4.16
N ARG A 485 22.97 -17.06 -5.48
CA ARG A 485 23.60 -17.98 -6.43
C ARG A 485 24.23 -17.22 -7.59
N SER A 486 25.27 -17.80 -8.19
CA SER A 486 25.90 -17.27 -9.40
C SER A 486 26.13 -18.40 -10.39
N VAL A 487 25.75 -18.17 -11.64
CA VAL A 487 25.68 -19.19 -12.70
C VAL A 487 26.14 -18.60 -14.04
N VAL A 488 26.37 -19.46 -15.02
CA VAL A 488 26.65 -19.08 -16.40
C VAL A 488 25.44 -19.48 -17.25
N PHE A 489 24.96 -18.56 -18.08
CA PHE A 489 23.82 -18.76 -18.97
C PHE A 489 24.19 -19.79 -20.05
N GLN A 490 23.33 -20.79 -20.26
CA GLN A 490 23.61 -21.91 -21.17
C GLN A 490 22.85 -21.88 -22.51
N GLY A 491 22.18 -20.75 -22.83
CA GLY A 491 21.39 -20.60 -24.05
C GLY A 491 19.92 -20.91 -23.84
#